data_AF-A0A2C9D662-F1
#
_entry.id   AF-A0A2C9D662-F1
#
_cell.length_a   1.000
_cell.length_b   1.000
_cell.length_c   1.000
_cell.angle_alpha   90.00
_cell.angle_beta   90.00
_cell.angle_gamma   90.00
#
_symmetry.space_group_name_H-M   'P 1'
#
loop_
_entity.id
_entity.type
_entity.pdbx_description
1 polymer ?
#
loop_
_entity_poly.entity_id
_entity_poly.type
_entity_poly.pdbx_seq_one_letter_code
_entity_poly.pdbx_strand_id
1 'polypeptide(L)'
;MKRFFLAACWLFASINVAKADDSLDVADRLGEIIGAEDACGLTLDQAAINRYVSNHVAADDLDFVGYLKTSTWTAKEDLSEMGATERSAHCMQVVRSAKAIGVTTE
;
A
#
# COMPACT_ATOMS: atom_id res chain seq x y z
N MET A 1 -48.34 -23.70 -32.83
CA MET A 1 -48.99 -23.54 -31.51
C MET A 1 -47.93 -23.15 -30.49
N LYS A 2 -48.06 -21.94 -29.95
CA LYS A 2 -47.18 -21.31 -28.96
C LYS A 2 -47.12 -22.14 -27.68
N ARG A 3 -45.91 -22.48 -27.21
CA ARG A 3 -45.67 -22.85 -25.82
C ARG A 3 -44.57 -21.94 -25.29
N PHE A 4 -45.02 -20.93 -24.55
CA PHE A 4 -44.22 -20.01 -23.75
C PHE A 4 -43.42 -20.82 -22.73
N PHE A 5 -42.09 -20.90 -22.90
CA PHE A 5 -41.19 -21.26 -21.82
C PHE A 5 -40.82 -19.98 -21.06
N LEU A 6 -41.27 -19.91 -19.81
CA LEU A 6 -40.99 -18.85 -18.85
C LEU A 6 -39.49 -18.77 -18.58
N ALA A 7 -38.87 -17.67 -19.01
CA ALA A 7 -37.49 -17.34 -18.66
C ALA A 7 -37.46 -16.75 -17.23
N ALA A 8 -37.19 -17.61 -16.24
CA ALA A 8 -36.85 -17.17 -14.89
C ALA A 8 -35.37 -16.73 -14.88
N CYS A 9 -35.13 -15.47 -15.22
CA CYS A 9 -33.80 -14.86 -15.16
C CYS A 9 -33.47 -14.57 -13.68
N TRP A 10 -32.86 -15.53 -12.99
CA TRP A 10 -32.25 -15.30 -11.68
C TRP A 10 -31.05 -14.35 -11.85
N LEU A 11 -31.28 -13.06 -11.65
CA LEU A 11 -30.23 -12.05 -11.50
C LEU A 11 -29.54 -12.27 -10.15
N PHE A 12 -28.51 -13.11 -10.12
CA PHE A 12 -27.51 -13.04 -9.06
C PHE A 12 -26.68 -11.76 -9.28
N ALA A 13 -27.07 -10.67 -8.62
CA ALA A 13 -26.21 -9.52 -8.49
C ALA A 13 -25.02 -9.92 -7.60
N SER A 14 -23.86 -10.17 -8.19
CA SER A 14 -22.62 -10.36 -7.45
C SER A 14 -22.29 -9.06 -6.71
N ILE A 15 -22.52 -9.03 -5.41
CA ILE A 15 -21.99 -7.99 -4.54
C ILE A 15 -20.48 -8.21 -4.54
N ASN A 16 -19.74 -7.39 -5.28
CA ASN A 16 -18.30 -7.32 -5.16
C ASN A 16 -18.01 -6.69 -3.79
N VAL A 17 -17.84 -7.51 -2.76
CA VAL A 17 -17.18 -7.07 -1.53
C VAL A 17 -15.74 -6.77 -1.94
N ALA A 18 -15.40 -5.49 -2.05
CA ALA A 18 -14.01 -5.08 -2.14
C ALA A 18 -13.32 -5.60 -0.87
N LYS A 19 -12.47 -6.62 -1.02
CA LYS A 19 -11.57 -6.99 0.08
C LYS A 19 -10.65 -5.80 0.28
N ALA A 20 -10.55 -5.32 1.52
CA ALA A 20 -9.40 -4.53 1.92
C ALA A 20 -8.13 -5.32 1.58
N ASP A 21 -7.09 -4.59 1.18
CA ASP A 21 -5.80 -5.22 0.93
C ASP A 21 -5.29 -5.87 2.23
N ASP A 22 -4.35 -6.81 2.11
CA ASP A 22 -3.72 -7.38 3.28
C ASP A 22 -2.94 -6.27 4.01
N SER A 23 -3.36 -5.94 5.22
CA SER A 23 -2.78 -4.84 6.00
C SER A 23 -1.30 -5.02 6.28
N LEU A 24 -0.81 -6.27 6.36
CA LEU A 24 0.62 -6.52 6.47
C LEU A 24 1.36 -6.07 5.21
N ASP A 25 0.85 -6.41 4.03
CA ASP A 25 1.41 -5.99 2.74
C ASP A 25 1.40 -4.47 2.57
N VAL A 26 0.30 -3.81 2.98
CA VAL A 26 0.18 -2.35 2.93
C VAL A 26 1.19 -1.71 3.88
N ALA A 27 1.29 -2.22 5.10
CA ALA A 27 2.22 -1.74 6.11
C ALA A 27 3.68 -1.93 5.70
N ASP A 28 4.03 -3.07 5.11
CA ASP A 28 5.40 -3.37 4.67
C ASP A 28 5.84 -2.42 3.55
N ARG A 29 4.99 -2.22 2.53
CA ARG A 29 5.30 -1.32 1.41
C ARG A 29 5.39 0.14 1.86
N LEU A 30 4.45 0.58 2.70
CA LEU A 30 4.40 1.95 3.18
C LEU A 30 5.53 2.22 4.19
N GLY A 31 5.82 1.26 5.07
CA GLY A 31 6.89 1.34 6.05
C GLY A 31 8.27 1.42 5.40
N GLU A 32 8.50 0.67 4.32
CA GLU A 32 9.72 0.79 3.52
C GLU A 32 9.90 2.22 2.97
N ILE A 33 8.83 2.81 2.40
CA ILE A 33 8.87 4.16 1.83
C ILE A 33 9.11 5.22 2.91
N ILE A 34 8.42 5.13 4.05
CA ILE A 34 8.58 6.06 5.18
C ILE A 34 9.95 5.90 5.82
N GLY A 35 10.42 4.67 5.99
CA GLY A 35 11.74 4.38 6.57
C GLY A 35 12.88 4.97 5.74
N ALA A 36 12.70 5.02 4.42
CA ALA A 36 13.65 5.57 3.48
C ALA A 36 13.67 7.11 3.38
N GLU A 37 12.74 7.83 4.04
CA GLU A 37 12.53 9.27 3.85
C GLU A 37 13.84 10.07 3.98
N ASP A 38 14.47 9.98 5.14
CA ASP A 38 15.71 10.73 5.44
C ASP A 38 16.91 10.21 4.64
N ALA A 39 17.08 8.88 4.57
CA ALA A 39 18.26 8.26 3.97
C ALA A 39 18.32 8.41 2.44
N CYS A 40 17.15 8.51 1.80
CA CYS A 40 17.01 8.67 0.36
C CYS A 40 16.68 10.11 -0.06
N GLY A 41 16.52 11.04 0.89
CA GLY A 41 16.18 12.43 0.61
C GLY A 41 14.82 12.59 -0.05
N LEU A 42 13.86 11.76 0.35
CA LEU A 42 12.49 11.78 -0.15
C LEU A 42 11.67 12.81 0.62
N THR A 43 10.75 13.47 -0.08
CA THR A 43 9.71 14.31 0.51
C THR A 43 8.36 13.64 0.34
N LEU A 44 7.76 13.18 1.44
CA LEU A 44 6.47 12.48 1.40
C LEU A 44 5.28 13.44 1.60
N ASP A 45 4.22 13.26 0.80
CA ASP A 45 2.96 13.98 0.96
C ASP A 45 2.09 13.29 2.02
N GLN A 46 2.05 13.90 3.21
CA GLN A 46 1.26 13.42 4.34
C GLN A 46 -0.23 13.27 4.03
N ALA A 47 -0.80 14.16 3.21
CA ALA A 47 -2.20 14.05 2.81
C ALA A 47 -2.40 12.88 1.84
N ALA A 48 -1.44 12.59 0.98
CA ALA A 48 -1.47 11.41 0.11
C ALA A 48 -1.32 10.11 0.90
N ILE A 49 -0.44 10.05 1.90
CA ILE A 49 -0.31 8.90 2.79
C ILE A 49 -1.64 8.64 3.51
N ASN A 50 -2.26 9.68 4.08
CA ASN A 50 -3.55 9.53 4.76
C ASN A 50 -4.65 8.99 3.82
N ARG A 51 -4.68 9.47 2.56
CA ARG A 51 -5.61 8.95 1.54
C ARG A 51 -5.29 7.50 1.19
N TYR A 52 -4.01 7.16 1.01
CA TYR A 52 -3.57 5.82 0.69
C TYR A 52 -3.99 4.83 1.79
N VAL A 53 -3.67 5.13 3.06
CA VAL A 53 -4.09 4.30 4.20
C VAL A 53 -5.62 4.15 4.24
N SER A 54 -6.37 5.25 4.10
CA SER A 54 -7.84 5.21 4.13
C SER A 54 -8.46 4.37 3.00
N ASN A 55 -7.78 4.26 1.85
CA ASN A 55 -8.26 3.48 0.70
C ASN A 55 -7.87 2.00 0.77
N HIS A 56 -6.83 1.65 1.50
CA HIS A 56 -6.22 0.33 1.48
C HIS A 56 -6.33 -0.44 2.81
N VAL A 57 -6.62 0.24 3.91
CA VAL A 57 -6.70 -0.34 5.25
C VAL A 57 -8.11 -0.20 5.81
N ALA A 58 -8.66 -1.28 6.35
CA ALA A 58 -9.97 -1.24 6.99
C ALA A 58 -9.92 -0.42 8.28
N ALA A 59 -10.96 0.38 8.56
CA ALA A 59 -10.99 1.27 9.71
C ALA A 59 -11.00 0.54 11.07
N ASP A 60 -11.37 -0.73 11.08
CA ASP A 60 -11.37 -1.63 12.24
C ASP A 60 -10.13 -2.54 12.30
N ASP A 61 -9.16 -2.34 11.42
CA ASP A 61 -7.87 -3.02 11.51
C ASP A 61 -7.01 -2.40 12.62
N LEU A 62 -6.88 -3.14 13.72
CA LEU A 62 -6.11 -2.73 14.88
C LEU A 62 -4.63 -3.11 14.81
N ASP A 63 -4.25 -3.97 13.86
CA ASP A 63 -2.90 -4.54 13.73
C ASP A 63 -2.01 -3.69 12.83
N PHE A 64 -2.60 -2.97 11.86
CA PHE A 64 -1.89 -2.15 10.87
C PHE A 64 -0.87 -1.19 11.49
N VAL A 65 -1.21 -0.52 12.59
CA VAL A 65 -0.30 0.43 13.26
C VAL A 65 0.96 -0.28 13.78
N GLY A 66 0.81 -1.50 14.32
CA GLY A 66 1.93 -2.31 14.78
C GLY A 66 2.83 -2.75 13.65
N TYR A 67 2.23 -3.21 12.54
CA TYR A 67 2.97 -3.60 11.33
C TYR A 67 3.72 -2.41 10.73
N LEU A 68 3.05 -1.27 10.56
CA LEU A 68 3.64 -0.08 9.96
C LEU A 68 4.83 0.42 10.78
N LYS A 69 4.68 0.47 12.11
CA LYS A 69 5.77 0.87 13.02
C LYS A 69 6.98 -0.07 12.89
N THR A 70 6.73 -1.37 12.86
CA THR A 70 7.79 -2.38 12.77
C THR A 70 8.51 -2.27 11.43
N SER A 71 7.77 -2.25 10.32
CA SER A 71 8.33 -2.11 8.98
C SER A 71 9.13 -0.82 8.82
N THR A 72 8.61 0.32 9.29
CA THR A 72 9.32 1.61 9.25
C THR A 72 10.63 1.57 10.03
N TRP A 73 10.64 0.94 11.20
CA TRP A 73 11.85 0.81 11.99
C TRP A 73 12.87 -0.11 11.32
N THR A 74 12.44 -1.29 10.85
CA THR A 74 13.31 -2.24 10.13
C THR A 74 13.96 -1.59 8.90
N ALA A 75 13.18 -0.90 8.06
CA ALA A 75 13.70 -0.20 6.89
C ALA A 75 14.78 0.84 7.25
N LYS A 76 14.62 1.57 8.36
CA LYS A 76 15.62 2.53 8.84
C LYS A 76 16.92 1.86 9.28
N GLU A 77 16.82 0.76 10.02
CA GLU A 77 18.01 0.00 10.45
C GLU A 77 18.73 -0.59 9.24
N ASP A 78 18.02 -1.27 8.34
CA ASP A 78 18.58 -1.88 7.14
C ASP A 78 19.31 -0.83 6.27
N LEU A 79 18.67 0.32 6.03
CA LEU A 79 19.28 1.42 5.27
C LEU A 79 20.54 1.98 5.91
N SER A 80 20.61 1.99 7.25
CA SER A 80 21.77 2.46 7.99
C SER A 80 23.00 1.57 7.76
N GLU A 81 22.77 0.28 7.52
CA GLU A 81 23.81 -0.74 7.29
C GLU A 81 24.21 -0.87 5.81
N MET A 82 23.37 -0.39 4.87
CA MET A 82 23.63 -0.49 3.43
C MET A 82 24.90 0.26 2.98
N GLY A 83 25.66 -0.41 2.12
CA GLY A 83 26.76 0.22 1.37
C GLY A 83 26.26 1.21 0.31
N ALA A 84 27.15 2.07 -0.20
CA ALA A 84 26.76 3.18 -1.08
C ALA A 84 26.03 2.75 -2.37
N THR A 85 26.49 1.68 -3.04
CA THR A 85 25.86 1.19 -4.28
C THR A 85 24.48 0.59 -4.04
N GLU A 86 24.35 -0.22 -2.99
CA GLU A 86 23.08 -0.82 -2.59
C GLU A 86 22.07 0.26 -2.21
N ARG A 87 22.47 1.21 -1.35
CA ARG A 87 21.65 2.35 -0.96
C ARG A 87 21.18 3.15 -2.18
N SER A 88 22.05 3.40 -3.16
CA SER A 88 21.66 4.12 -4.38
C SER A 88 20.59 3.38 -5.19
N ALA A 89 20.73 2.05 -5.35
CA ALA A 89 19.74 1.24 -6.05
C ALA A 89 18.42 1.14 -5.30
N HIS A 90 18.48 0.94 -3.98
CA HIS A 90 17.33 0.94 -3.09
C HIS A 90 16.57 2.27 -3.19
N CYS A 91 17.25 3.41 -3.00
CA CYS A 91 16.61 4.71 -3.04
C CYS A 91 15.97 5.01 -4.39
N MET A 92 16.62 4.64 -5.50
CA MET A 92 16.00 4.76 -6.84
C MET A 92 14.69 3.98 -6.92
N GLN A 93 14.65 2.75 -6.39
CA GLN A 93 13.45 1.94 -6.44
C GLN A 93 12.36 2.46 -5.49
N VAL A 94 12.70 2.88 -4.28
CA VAL A 94 11.73 3.46 -3.34
C VAL A 94 11.09 4.72 -3.92
N VAL A 95 11.88 5.62 -4.52
CA VAL A 95 11.38 6.81 -5.22
C VAL A 95 10.35 6.42 -6.28
N ARG A 96 10.63 5.41 -7.10
CA ARG A 96 9.70 4.92 -8.13
C ARG A 96 8.42 4.34 -7.52
N SER A 97 8.55 3.57 -6.44
CA SER A 97 7.41 2.99 -5.73
C SER A 97 6.52 4.06 -5.09
N ALA A 98 7.11 5.05 -4.42
CA ALA A 98 6.40 6.15 -3.79
C ALA A 98 5.61 6.98 -4.82
N LYS A 99 6.18 7.23 -6.01
CA LYS A 99 5.47 7.87 -7.13
C LYS A 99 4.33 6.99 -7.64
N ALA A 100 4.57 5.69 -7.79
CA ALA A 100 3.57 4.75 -8.32
C ALA A 100 2.32 4.66 -7.45
N ILE A 101 2.47 4.75 -6.13
CA ILE A 101 1.33 4.78 -5.19
C ILE A 101 0.85 6.19 -4.87
N GLY A 102 1.48 7.22 -5.44
CA GLY A 102 1.05 8.61 -5.37
C GLY A 102 1.31 9.31 -4.03
N VAL A 103 2.29 8.85 -3.24
CA VAL A 103 2.64 9.44 -1.93
C VAL A 103 3.82 10.43 -1.97
N THR A 104 4.40 10.67 -3.15
CA THR A 104 5.37 11.74 -3.40
C THR A 104 5.21 12.33 -4.81
N THR A 105 5.78 13.52 -5.01
CA THR A 105 5.77 14.27 -6.28
C THR A 105 7.15 14.58 -6.85
N GLU A 106 8.20 14.13 -6.16
CA GLU A 106 9.59 14.26 -6.64
C GLU A 106 9.82 13.45 -7.92
#